data_AF-X1ESM9-F1
#
_entry.id   AF-X1ESM9-F1
#
_cell.length_a   1.000
_cell.length_b   1.000
_cell.length_c   1.000
_cell.angle_alpha   90.00
_cell.angle_beta   90.00
_cell.angle_gamma   90.00
#
_symmetry.space_group_name_H-M   'P 1'
#
loop_
_entity.id
_entity.type
_entity.pdbx_description
1 polymer ?
#
loop_
_entity_poly.entity_id
_entity_poly.type
_entity_poly.pdbx_seq_one_letter_code
_entity_poly.pdbx_strand_id
1 'polypeptide(L)' 'MDMNECMSDKATRVRITLTLTKVYVDALDRLVEEGLYMEHQVAIRDALRHLFQFHGIESFADMGAEADAPSEP' A
#
# COMPACT_ATOMS: atom_id res chain seq x y z
N MET A 1 -25.99 -14.59 18.06
CA MET A 1 -25.55 -15.11 16.77
C MET A 1 -24.82 -13.98 16.07
N ASP A 2 -23.51 -13.96 16.22
CA ASP A 2 -22.61 -13.06 15.53
C ASP A 2 -22.70 -13.34 14.03
N MET A 3 -23.16 -12.36 13.26
CA MET A 3 -23.17 -12.39 11.80
C MET A 3 -22.23 -11.29 11.31
N ASN A 4 -20.99 -11.73 11.17
CA ASN A 4 -19.91 -11.19 10.36
C ASN A 4 -20.43 -10.63 9.02
N GLU A 5 -20.50 -9.31 8.88
CA GLU A 5 -20.79 -8.63 7.62
C GLU A 5 -19.49 -8.52 6.81
N CYS A 6 -19.35 -9.43 5.85
CA CYS A 6 -18.20 -9.57 4.96
C CYS A 6 -18.33 -8.62 3.75
N MET A 7 -17.31 -7.77 3.58
CA MET A 7 -16.69 -7.36 2.31
C MET A 7 -17.53 -6.63 1.24
N SER A 8 -17.33 -5.30 1.16
CA SER A 8 -17.09 -4.58 -0.10
C SER A 8 -16.57 -3.15 0.15
N ASP A 9 -15.43 -3.00 0.84
CA ASP A 9 -14.70 -1.72 0.88
C ASP A 9 -13.78 -1.63 -0.35
N LYS A 10 -14.39 -1.44 -1.52
CA LYS A 10 -13.65 -1.25 -2.78
C LYS A 10 -12.95 0.11 -2.74
N ALA A 11 -11.66 0.09 -2.39
CA ALA A 11 -10.74 1.21 -2.57
C ALA A 11 -11.10 2.52 -1.83
N THR A 12 -11.60 2.46 -0.60
CA THR A 12 -11.74 3.67 0.21
C THR A 12 -10.35 4.20 0.56
N ARG A 13 -9.90 5.24 -0.17
CA ARG A 13 -8.62 5.91 0.12
C ARG A 13 -8.77 6.74 1.39
N VAL A 14 -8.22 6.24 2.49
CA VAL A 14 -8.15 6.97 3.76
C VAL A 14 -6.92 7.90 3.76
N ARG A 15 -7.12 9.18 4.08
CA ARG A 15 -6.03 10.11 4.35
C ARG A 15 -5.60 9.98 5.80
N ILE A 16 -4.32 9.66 6.02
CA ILE A 16 -3.71 9.59 7.35
C ILE A 16 -2.70 10.73 7.46
N THR A 17 -2.76 11.48 8.56
CA THR A 17 -1.75 12.47 8.93
C THR A 17 -0.95 11.94 10.10
N LEU A 18 0.38 11.89 9.96
CA LEU A 18 1.29 11.35 10.96
C LEU A 18 2.26 12.45 11.39
N THR A 19 2.62 12.43 12.67
CA THR A 19 3.73 13.24 13.20
C THR A 19 4.91 12.31 13.40
N LEU A 20 6.00 12.56 12.66
CA LEU A 20 7.24 11.80 12.73
C LEU A 20 8.36 12.66 13.31
N THR A 21 9.36 12.02 13.92
CA THR A 21 10.57 12.74 14.32
C THR A 21 11.36 13.13 13.07
N LYS A 22 12.15 14.20 13.19
CA LYS A 22 12.91 14.77 12.07
C LYS A 22 13.81 13.74 11.37
N VAL A 23 14.41 12.82 12.13
CA VAL A 23 15.29 11.77 11.58
C VAL A 23 14.57 10.89 10.54
N TYR A 24 13.28 10.59 10.73
CA TYR A 24 12.50 9.81 9.75
C TYR A 24 12.14 10.64 8.53
N VAL A 25 11.85 11.93 8.70
CA VAL A 25 11.56 12.84 7.59
C VAL A 25 12.81 13.00 6.73
N ASP A 26 13.96 13.28 7.33
CA ASP A 26 15.23 13.44 6.62
C ASP A 26 15.62 12.16 5.85
N ALA A 27 15.31 10.97 6.41
CA ALA A 27 15.53 9.70 5.71
C ALA A 27 14.58 9.51 4.51
N LEU A 28 13.31 9.90 4.65
CA LEU A 28 12.34 9.88 3.56
C LEU A 28 12.73 10.87 2.44
N ASP A 29 13.19 12.06 2.81
CA ASP A 29 13.68 13.07 1.86
C ASP A 29 14.85 12.52 1.04
N ARG A 30 15.83 11.87 1.70
CA ARG A 30 16.96 11.22 0.99
C ARG A 30 16.54 10.18 -0.03
N LEU A 31 15.53 9.36 0.29
CA LEU A 31 15.00 8.37 -0.65
C LEU A 31 14.41 9.03 -1.91
N VAL A 32 13.87 10.24 -1.78
CA VAL A 32 13.37 11.00 -2.93
C VAL A 32 14.49 11.72 -3.67
N GLU A 33 15.44 12.32 -2.93
CA GLU A 33 16.60 13.01 -3.51
C GLU A 33 17.50 12.07 -4.33
N GLU A 34 17.68 10.83 -3.87
CA GLU A 34 18.42 9.79 -4.59
C GLU A 34 17.63 9.22 -5.79
N GLY A 35 16.38 9.61 -5.96
CA GLY A 35 15.50 9.16 -7.05
C GLY A 35 15.01 7.72 -6.88
N LEU A 36 15.17 7.11 -5.70
CA LEU A 36 14.66 5.77 -5.39
C LEU A 36 13.12 5.75 -5.35
N TYR A 37 12.52 6.85 -4.90
CA TYR A 37 11.08 7.06 -4.91
C TYR A 37 10.76 8.46 -5.46
N MET A 38 9.63 8.58 -6.17
CA MET A 38 9.18 9.88 -6.69
C MET A 38 8.62 10.79 -5.59
N GLU A 39 8.00 10.19 -4.57
CA GLU A 39 7.36 10.91 -3.46
C GLU A 39 7.39 10.08 -2.18
N HIS A 40 7.38 10.76 -1.03
CA HIS A 40 7.29 10.13 0.30
C HIS A 40 6.12 9.17 0.44
N GLN A 41 4.97 9.48 -0.16
CA GLN A 41 3.77 8.63 -0.07
C GLN A 41 3.97 7.25 -0.70
N VAL A 42 4.80 7.17 -1.74
CA VAL A 42 5.11 5.90 -2.42
C VAL A 42 6.02 5.07 -1.53
N ALA A 43 7.09 5.68 -1.00
CA ALA A 43 8.02 5.02 -0.09
C ALA A 43 7.32 4.47 1.16
N ILE A 44 6.44 5.26 1.79
CA ILE A 44 5.70 4.84 2.97
C ILE A 44 4.76 3.67 2.66
N ARG A 45 4.06 3.71 1.52
CA ARG A 45 3.14 2.63 1.13
C ARG A 45 3.89 1.32 0.87
N ASP A 46 5.04 1.40 0.23
CA ASP A 46 5.89 0.25 -0.05
C ASP A 46 6.48 -0.34 1.23
N ALA A 47 6.95 0.51 2.15
CA ALA A 47 7.37 0.08 3.48
C ALA A 47 6.25 -0.62 4.27
N LEU A 48 5.02 -0.09 4.22
CA LEU A 48 3.86 -0.73 4.84
C LEU A 48 3.54 -2.07 4.19
N ARG A 49 3.62 -2.18 2.87
CA ARG A 49 3.44 -3.45 2.16
C ARG A 49 4.44 -4.49 2.64
N HIS A 50 5.72 -4.15 2.67
CA HIS A 50 6.77 -5.05 3.17
C HIS A 50 6.54 -5.43 4.63
N LEU A 51 6.15 -4.49 5.48
CA LEU A 51 5.81 -4.75 6.88
C LEU A 51 4.66 -5.76 7.00
N PHE A 52 3.58 -5.57 6.24
CA PHE A 52 2.44 -6.48 6.26
C PHE A 52 2.81 -7.87 5.74
N GLN A 53 3.54 -7.95 4.63
CA GLN A 53 4.05 -9.22 4.10
C GLN A 53 4.94 -9.96 5.11
N PHE A 54 5.83 -9.24 5.80
CA PHE A 54 6.68 -9.80 6.85
C PHE A 54 5.85 -10.42 7.99
N HIS A 55 4.70 -9.83 8.31
CA HIS A 55 3.76 -10.35 9.31
C HIS A 55 2.74 -11.35 8.77
N GLY A 56 2.82 -11.74 7.48
CA GLY A 56 1.86 -12.64 6.85
C GLY A 56 0.47 -12.03 6.63
N ILE A 57 0.38 -10.70 6.62
CA ILE A 57 -0.85 -9.95 6.34
C ILE A 57 -0.89 -9.65 4.84
N GLU A 58 -1.89 -10.21 4.15
CA GLU A 58 -2.12 -9.94 2.74
C GLU A 58 -2.54 -8.46 2.55
N SER A 59 -1.62 -7.66 2.00
CA SER A 59 -1.81 -6.23 1.73
C SER A 59 -2.26 -5.93 0.30
N PHE A 60 -2.85 -6.93 -0.35
CA PHE A 60 -3.53 -6.82 -1.61
C PHE A 60 -4.90 -7.46 -1.46
N ALA A 61 -5.95 -6.72 -1.82
CA ALA A 61 -7.19 -7.34 -2.24
C ALA A 61 -6.89 -8.09 -3.55
N ASP A 62 -6.34 -9.30 -3.44
CA ASP A 62 -6.19 -10.20 -4.56
C ASP A 62 -7.57 -10.80 -4.86
N MET A 63 -8.43 -10.00 -5.50
CA MET A 63 -9.57 -10.49 -6.27
C MET A 63 -9.99 -9.41 -7.25
N GLY A 64 -9.52 -9.54 -8.50
CA GLY A 64 -10.08 -8.80 -9.63
C GLY A 64 -9.10 -8.22 -10.65
N ALA A 65 -7.88 -8.73 -10.78
CA ALA A 65 -7.18 -8.66 -12.06
C ALA A 65 -7.52 -9.95 -12.82
N GLU A 66 -8.76 -10.03 -13.33
CA GLU A 66 -9.04 -11.00 -14.39
C GLU A 66 -8.07 -10.71 -15.52
N ALA A 67 -7.25 -11.72 -15.81
CA ALA A 67 -6.39 -11.74 -16.97
C ALA A 67 -7.22 -11.40 -18.20
N ASP A 68 -6.85 -10.30 -18.85
CA ASP A 68 -7.20 -10.03 -20.24
C ASP A 68 -6.69 -11.22 -21.06
N ALA A 69 -7.56 -12.22 -21.23
CA ALA A 69 -7.29 -13.35 -22.10
C ALA A 69 -7.23 -12.79 -23.53
N PRO A 70 -6.16 -13.04 -24.30
CA PRO A 70 -6.11 -12.60 -25.68
C PRO A 70 -7.28 -13.24 -26.41
N SER A 71 -8.24 -12.41 -26.78
CA SER A 71 -9.38 -12.78 -27.59
C SER A 71 -8.89 -12.90 -29.03
N GLU A 72 -8.68 -14.13 -29.50
CA GLU A 72 -8.68 -14.47 -30.92
C GLU A 72 -8.94 -15.99 -31.03
N PRO A 73 -9.68 -16.44 -32.06
CA PRO A 73 -9.28 -16.27 -33.46
C PRO A 73 -10.25 -15.48 -34.36
#